data_AF-A0A958WHZ3-F1
#
_entry.id   AF-A0A958WHZ3-F1
#
_cell.length_a   1.000
_cell.length_b   1.000
_cell.length_c   1.000
_cell.angle_alpha   90.00
_cell.angle_beta   90.00
_cell.angle_gamma   90.00
#
_symmetry.space_group_name_H-M   'P 1'
#
loop_
_entity.id
_entity.type
_entity.pdbx_description
1 polymer ?
#
loop_
_entity_poly.entity_id
_entity_poly.type
_entity_poly.pdbx_seq_one_letter_code
_entity_poly.pdbx_strand_id
1 'polypeptide(L)'
;MNILLTVLAVFMGQQEVPYKPDGEFTVALDITFKQRPPASNYTYNFDETSREYEKRTRPGPTPYVILSISIDKIKDNETRLKVFQGDDKVVLSKKLKRSLKFNLDAGYTDDLVDQLPGHYHTLLFYDDDKNEVSRIVINFDKDGNYFVNGKIRGKV
;
A
#
# COMPACT_ATOMS: atom_id res chain seq x y z
N MET A 1 43.02 -6.11 -23.14
CA MET A 1 42.72 -6.12 -21.69
C MET A 1 41.78 -4.98 -21.33
N ASN A 2 40.57 -4.93 -21.91
CA ASN A 2 39.62 -3.81 -21.69
C ASN A 2 38.14 -4.24 -21.57
N ILE A 3 37.84 -5.54 -21.65
CA ILE A 3 36.45 -6.03 -21.66
C ILE A 3 35.98 -6.42 -20.25
N LEU A 4 36.92 -6.69 -19.32
CA LEU A 4 36.59 -7.13 -17.96
C LEU A 4 36.07 -5.98 -17.07
N LEU A 5 36.46 -4.72 -17.35
CA LEU A 5 35.98 -3.56 -16.59
C LEU A 5 34.57 -3.11 -16.99
N THR A 6 34.11 -3.44 -18.19
CA THR A 6 32.80 -2.97 -18.69
C THR A 6 31.63 -3.79 -18.14
N VAL A 7 31.85 -5.05 -17.75
CA VAL A 7 30.79 -5.94 -17.22
C VAL A 7 30.46 -5.63 -15.75
N LEU A 8 31.40 -5.06 -14.99
CA LEU A 8 31.18 -4.71 -13.57
C LEU A 8 30.28 -3.47 -13.38
N ALA A 9 30.17 -2.61 -14.41
CA ALA A 9 29.38 -1.38 -14.33
C ALA A 9 27.86 -1.61 -14.46
N VAL A 10 27.43 -2.75 -15.01
CA VAL A 10 26.00 -3.04 -15.26
C VAL A 10 25.27 -3.48 -13.98
N PHE A 11 26.00 -4.01 -12.98
CA PHE A 11 25.40 -4.47 -11.72
C PHE A 11 25.17 -3.37 -10.68
N MET A 12 25.71 -2.16 -10.87
CA MET A 12 25.51 -1.04 -9.93
C MET A 12 24.16 -0.33 -10.09
N GLY A 13 23.37 -0.65 -11.11
CA GLY A 13 22.10 0.02 -11.42
C GLY A 13 20.85 -0.53 -10.73
N GLN A 14 20.93 -1.63 -9.97
CA GLN A 14 19.80 -2.16 -9.20
C GLN A 14 19.97 -1.85 -7.70
N GLN A 15 19.99 -0.56 -7.37
CA GLN A 15 19.90 -0.17 -5.97
C GLN A 15 18.46 -0.36 -5.52
N GLU A 16 18.22 -1.39 -4.70
CA GLU A 16 16.91 -1.61 -4.09
C GLU A 16 16.51 -0.37 -3.26
N VAL A 17 15.33 0.18 -3.53
CA VAL A 17 14.85 1.41 -2.86
C VAL A 17 14.76 1.14 -1.36
N PRO A 18 15.47 1.90 -0.52
CA PRO A 18 15.54 1.61 0.91
C PRO A 18 14.22 1.92 1.61
N TYR A 19 13.93 1.19 2.68
CA TYR A 19 12.80 1.52 3.54
C TYR A 19 13.02 2.87 4.24
N LYS A 20 11.95 3.66 4.35
CA LYS A 20 11.93 4.85 5.20
C LYS A 20 12.10 4.41 6.67
N PRO A 21 12.91 5.09 7.48
CA PRO A 21 13.13 4.70 8.87
C PRO A 21 11.87 4.84 9.74
N ASP A 22 11.64 3.87 10.64
CA ASP A 22 10.44 3.81 11.51
C ASP A 22 10.21 5.06 12.38
N GLY A 23 11.24 5.87 12.65
CA GLY A 23 11.13 7.12 13.42
C GLY A 23 10.77 8.37 12.60
N GLU A 24 10.53 8.20 11.30
CA GLU A 24 10.20 9.30 10.38
C GLU A 24 8.71 9.30 9.96
N PHE A 25 7.96 8.27 10.35
CA PHE A 25 6.56 8.13 9.98
C PHE A 25 5.81 7.26 10.99
N THR A 26 4.49 7.36 10.97
CA THR A 26 3.58 6.53 11.75
C THR A 26 2.51 5.96 10.82
N VAL A 27 2.18 4.67 11.00
CA VAL A 27 1.01 4.06 10.36
C VAL A 27 0.16 3.41 11.46
N ALA A 28 -1.01 3.99 11.69
CA ALA A 28 -2.02 3.45 12.60
C ALA A 28 -3.11 2.72 11.81
N LEU A 29 -3.56 1.60 12.35
CA LEU A 29 -4.65 0.81 11.79
C LEU A 29 -5.92 1.10 12.57
N ASP A 30 -6.93 1.59 11.86
CA ASP A 30 -8.26 1.87 12.40
C ASP A 30 -9.28 0.91 11.77
N ILE A 31 -10.10 0.27 12.58
CA ILE A 31 -11.21 -0.58 12.12
C ILE A 31 -12.51 0.19 12.33
N THR A 32 -13.25 0.34 11.23
CA THR A 32 -14.61 0.90 11.22
C THR A 32 -15.58 -0.14 10.69
N PHE A 33 -16.86 -0.02 11.01
CA PHE A 33 -17.88 -0.93 10.51
C PHE A 33 -18.66 -0.23 9.40
N LYS A 34 -18.53 -0.74 8.16
CA LYS A 34 -19.20 -0.17 6.97
C LYS A 34 -20.13 -1.19 6.33
N GLN A 35 -21.28 -0.73 5.86
CA GLN A 35 -22.16 -1.54 5.00
C GLN A 35 -21.48 -1.71 3.64
N ARG A 36 -21.39 -2.95 3.14
CA ARG A 36 -20.94 -3.20 1.77
C ARG A 36 -21.92 -2.55 0.79
N PRO A 37 -21.45 -1.81 -0.22
CA PRO A 37 -22.33 -1.27 -1.24
C PRO A 37 -23.04 -2.43 -1.95
N PRO A 38 -24.33 -2.29 -2.27
CA PRO A 38 -25.05 -3.32 -3.02
C PRO A 38 -24.40 -3.51 -4.39
N ALA A 39 -24.53 -4.72 -4.94
CA ALA A 39 -24.14 -5.00 -6.31
C ALA A 39 -24.77 -3.98 -7.26
N SER A 40 -24.02 -3.53 -8.26
CA SER A 40 -24.62 -2.86 -9.41
C SER A 40 -25.63 -3.81 -10.05
N ASN A 41 -26.90 -3.41 -10.11
CA ASN A 41 -27.94 -4.16 -10.85
C ASN A 41 -27.66 -4.23 -12.37
N TYR A 42 -26.66 -3.50 -12.87
CA TYR A 42 -26.34 -3.36 -14.28
C TYR A 42 -25.07 -4.10 -14.70
N THR A 43 -24.38 -4.78 -13.78
CA THR A 43 -23.13 -5.47 -14.07
C THR A 43 -23.28 -6.94 -13.71
N TYR A 44 -23.59 -7.76 -14.72
CA TYR A 44 -23.63 -9.22 -14.56
C TYR A 44 -22.19 -9.73 -14.57
N ASN A 45 -21.72 -10.26 -13.44
CA ASN A 45 -20.37 -10.81 -13.32
C ASN A 45 -20.44 -12.33 -13.48
N PHE A 46 -20.19 -12.83 -14.68
CA PHE A 46 -20.28 -14.27 -15.00
C PHE A 46 -19.24 -15.12 -14.26
N ASP A 47 -18.18 -14.48 -13.76
CA ASP A 47 -17.08 -15.14 -13.05
C ASP A 47 -17.21 -15.01 -11.51
N GLU A 48 -18.31 -14.46 -10.99
CA GLU A 48 -18.53 -14.33 -9.54
C GLU A 48 -18.69 -15.70 -8.88
N THR A 49 -17.82 -16.00 -7.93
CA THR A 49 -17.91 -17.23 -7.14
C THR A 49 -19.02 -17.13 -6.09
N SER A 50 -19.55 -18.27 -5.63
CA SER A 50 -20.56 -18.29 -4.55
C SER A 50 -20.08 -17.56 -3.28
N ARG A 51 -18.78 -17.63 -2.98
CA ARG A 51 -18.17 -16.95 -1.84
C ARG A 51 -18.18 -15.42 -2.00
N GLU A 52 -17.89 -14.91 -3.19
CA GLU A 52 -17.95 -13.47 -3.48
C GLU A 52 -19.39 -12.95 -3.43
N TYR A 53 -20.33 -13.73 -3.98
CA TYR A 53 -21.76 -13.44 -3.90
C TYR A 53 -22.24 -13.35 -2.44
N GLU A 54 -21.88 -14.31 -1.59
CA GLU A 54 -22.22 -14.30 -0.16
C GLU A 54 -21.61 -13.10 0.57
N LYS A 55 -20.33 -12.81 0.35
CA LYS A 55 -19.67 -11.62 0.94
C LYS A 55 -20.40 -10.33 0.60
N ARG A 56 -20.86 -10.21 -0.65
CA ARG A 56 -21.58 -9.03 -1.16
C ARG A 56 -23.00 -8.93 -0.62
N THR A 57 -23.69 -10.05 -0.46
CA THR A 57 -25.11 -10.10 -0.06
C THR A 57 -25.31 -10.27 1.44
N ARG A 58 -24.23 -10.50 2.21
CA ARG A 58 -24.28 -10.63 3.66
C ARG A 58 -24.92 -9.37 4.28
N PRO A 59 -25.98 -9.51 5.08
CA PRO A 59 -26.62 -8.38 5.72
C PRO A 59 -25.75 -7.80 6.83
N GLY A 60 -25.79 -6.48 6.97
CA GLY A 60 -25.20 -5.74 8.08
C GLY A 60 -23.81 -5.16 7.80
N PRO A 61 -23.28 -4.36 8.75
CA PRO A 61 -22.00 -3.72 8.59
C PRO A 61 -20.86 -4.73 8.79
N THR A 62 -19.80 -4.60 8.01
CA THR A 62 -18.61 -5.46 8.04
C THR A 62 -17.37 -4.66 8.41
N PRO A 63 -16.36 -5.30 9.04
CA PRO A 63 -15.13 -4.61 9.42
C PRO A 63 -14.38 -4.08 8.20
N TYR A 64 -13.98 -2.82 8.27
CA TYR A 64 -13.35 -2.05 7.21
C TYR A 64 -12.14 -1.31 7.76
N VAL A 65 -11.00 -1.55 7.13
CA VAL A 65 -9.70 -1.04 7.57
C VAL A 65 -9.41 0.29 6.89
N ILE A 66 -9.07 1.28 7.73
CA ILE A 66 -8.54 2.58 7.33
C ILE A 66 -7.14 2.69 7.94
N LEU A 67 -6.16 3.03 7.11
CA LEU A 67 -4.79 3.27 7.54
C LEU A 67 -4.57 4.77 7.70
N SER A 68 -4.35 5.22 8.92
CA SER A 68 -4.01 6.60 9.26
C SER A 68 -2.50 6.77 9.19
N ILE A 69 -2.01 7.50 8.18
CA ILE A 69 -0.58 7.64 7.88
C ILE A 69 -0.12 9.07 8.20
N SER A 70 0.97 9.18 8.96
CA SER A 70 1.69 10.43 9.21
C SER A 70 3.12 10.30 8.71
N ILE A 71 3.56 11.24 7.87
CA ILE A 71 4.96 11.41 7.49
C ILE A 71 5.50 12.59 8.29
N ASP A 72 6.29 12.29 9.31
CA ASP A 72 6.72 13.26 10.32
C ASP A 72 8.04 13.93 9.92
N LYS A 73 8.91 13.19 9.22
CA LYS A 73 10.17 13.71 8.67
C LYS A 73 10.28 13.41 7.18
N ILE A 74 10.60 14.44 6.41
CA ILE A 74 10.80 14.37 4.95
C ILE A 74 12.26 14.75 4.72
N LYS A 75 12.99 13.91 3.98
CA LYS A 75 14.40 14.21 3.65
C LYS A 75 14.46 15.32 2.61
N ASP A 76 15.56 16.06 2.57
CA ASP A 76 15.71 17.21 1.67
C ASP A 76 15.59 16.85 0.18
N ASN A 77 15.90 15.60 -0.17
CA ASN A 77 15.76 15.07 -1.52
C ASN A 77 14.41 14.38 -1.80
N GLU A 78 13.46 14.35 -0.86
CA GLU A 78 12.12 13.80 -1.06
C GLU A 78 11.13 14.92 -1.43
N THR A 79 10.73 14.98 -2.70
CA THR A 79 9.87 16.06 -3.22
C THR A 79 8.46 15.61 -3.59
N ARG A 80 8.25 14.30 -3.80
CA ARG A 80 6.94 13.74 -4.13
C ARG A 80 6.69 12.39 -3.46
N LEU A 81 5.46 12.17 -3.02
CA LEU A 81 4.96 10.88 -2.55
C LEU A 81 3.96 10.32 -3.56
N LYS A 82 4.08 9.04 -3.91
CA LYS A 82 3.01 8.26 -4.55
C LYS A 82 2.66 7.05 -3.70
N VAL A 83 1.38 6.75 -3.62
CA VAL A 83 0.86 5.54 -2.97
C VAL A 83 0.32 4.63 -4.07
N PHE A 84 0.82 3.41 -4.10
CA PHE A 84 0.39 2.35 -4.99
C PHE A 84 -0.41 1.32 -4.18
N GLN A 85 -1.49 0.81 -4.77
CA GLN A 85 -2.32 -0.27 -4.24
C GLN A 85 -2.18 -1.48 -5.17
N GLY A 86 -1.83 -2.65 -4.62
CA GLY A 86 -1.45 -3.80 -5.43
C GLY A 86 -0.21 -3.50 -6.29
N ASP A 87 -0.18 -4.02 -7.51
CA ASP A 87 1.03 -3.99 -8.33
C ASP A 87 1.32 -2.60 -8.91
N ASP A 88 0.33 -1.88 -9.46
CA ASP A 88 0.61 -0.63 -10.21
C ASP A 88 -0.40 0.52 -10.01
N LYS A 89 -1.49 0.31 -9.27
CA LYS A 89 -2.56 1.32 -9.19
C LYS A 89 -2.16 2.47 -8.27
N VAL A 90 -1.89 3.63 -8.84
CA VAL A 90 -1.67 4.87 -8.07
C VAL A 90 -2.99 5.35 -7.46
N VAL A 91 -3.10 5.27 -6.13
CA VAL A 91 -4.27 5.75 -5.37
C VAL A 91 -4.06 7.13 -4.78
N LEU A 92 -2.80 7.58 -4.66
CA LEU A 92 -2.46 8.93 -4.21
C LEU A 92 -1.17 9.40 -4.87
N SER A 93 -1.12 10.69 -5.23
CA SER A 93 0.12 11.36 -5.63
C SER A 93 0.12 12.78 -5.08
N LYS A 94 1.06 13.11 -4.20
CA LYS A 94 1.16 14.45 -3.57
C LYS A 94 2.59 14.99 -3.61
N LYS A 95 2.72 16.31 -3.84
CA LYS A 95 3.99 17.03 -3.62
C LYS A 95 4.23 17.17 -2.12
N LEU A 96 5.45 16.91 -1.69
CA LEU A 96 5.89 17.06 -0.30
C LEU A 96 6.28 18.51 -0.06
N LYS A 97 5.70 19.13 0.98
CA LYS A 97 5.95 20.54 1.31
C LYS A 97 6.38 20.73 2.77
N ARG A 98 5.78 19.97 3.70
CA ARG A 98 6.14 19.72 5.12
C ARG A 98 5.40 18.45 5.58
N SER A 99 5.48 18.09 6.87
CA SER A 99 4.79 16.94 7.48
C SER A 99 3.41 16.67 6.86
N LEU A 100 3.15 15.43 6.47
CA LEU A 100 1.96 15.06 5.71
C LEU A 100 1.14 14.03 6.49
N LYS A 101 -0.16 14.28 6.62
CA LYS A 101 -1.11 13.31 7.19
C LYS A 101 -2.19 12.99 6.18
N PHE A 102 -2.55 11.72 6.04
CA PHE A 102 -3.62 11.27 5.17
C PHE A 102 -4.12 9.89 5.61
N ASN A 103 -5.34 9.57 5.19
CA ASN A 103 -5.94 8.27 5.41
C ASN A 103 -5.93 7.49 4.09
N LEU A 104 -5.74 6.19 4.20
CA LEU A 104 -5.79 5.26 3.08
C LEU A 104 -6.84 4.19 3.39
N ASP A 105 -7.86 4.14 2.55
CA ASP A 105 -8.89 3.11 2.59
C ASP A 105 -8.29 1.78 2.11
N ALA A 106 -8.01 0.85 3.04
CA ALA A 106 -7.42 -0.44 2.70
C ALA A 106 -8.48 -1.43 2.19
N GLY A 107 -9.68 -1.41 2.77
CA GLY A 107 -10.79 -2.27 2.35
C GLY A 107 -11.39 -3.09 3.50
N TYR A 108 -12.27 -4.03 3.15
CA TYR A 108 -12.89 -4.94 4.12
C TYR A 108 -11.90 -6.02 4.58
N THR A 109 -11.92 -6.41 5.85
CA THR A 109 -10.94 -7.38 6.40
C THR A 109 -10.93 -8.71 5.65
N ASP A 110 -12.12 -9.23 5.31
CA ASP A 110 -12.26 -10.47 4.52
C ASP A 110 -11.60 -10.38 3.13
N ASP A 111 -11.50 -9.18 2.56
CA ASP A 111 -10.93 -8.94 1.23
C ASP A 111 -9.41 -8.80 1.32
N LEU A 112 -8.91 -8.21 2.41
CA LEU A 112 -7.48 -8.15 2.72
C LEU A 112 -6.88 -9.55 2.92
N VAL A 113 -7.58 -10.40 3.67
CA VAL A 113 -7.19 -11.80 3.92
C VAL A 113 -7.20 -12.61 2.63
N ASP A 114 -8.19 -12.38 1.76
CA ASP A 114 -8.27 -13.02 0.44
C ASP A 114 -7.27 -12.44 -0.59
N GLN A 115 -6.39 -11.53 -0.17
CA GLN A 115 -5.37 -10.90 -1.01
C GLN A 115 -5.95 -10.11 -2.19
N LEU A 116 -7.14 -9.54 -2.01
CA LEU A 116 -7.74 -8.62 -2.99
C LEU A 116 -7.02 -7.27 -2.98
N PRO A 117 -7.20 -6.43 -4.02
CA PRO A 117 -6.57 -5.11 -4.08
C PRO A 117 -6.86 -4.29 -2.81
N GLY A 118 -5.79 -3.89 -2.11
CA GLY A 118 -5.87 -3.29 -0.76
C GLY A 118 -5.10 -4.06 0.31
N HIS A 119 -4.84 -5.35 0.10
CA HIS A 119 -3.96 -6.12 0.99
C HIS A 119 -2.49 -5.65 0.93
N TYR A 120 -2.11 -4.93 -0.11
CA TYR A 120 -0.74 -4.47 -0.34
C TYR A 120 -0.72 -3.01 -0.79
N HIS A 121 0.13 -2.21 -0.13
CA HIS A 121 0.37 -0.82 -0.49
C HIS A 121 1.86 -0.49 -0.45
N THR A 122 2.33 0.24 -1.46
CA THR A 122 3.68 0.80 -1.50
C THR A 122 3.61 2.31 -1.55
N LEU A 123 4.21 2.97 -0.57
CA LEU A 123 4.40 4.41 -0.53
C LEU A 123 5.81 4.70 -1.03
N LEU A 124 5.94 5.28 -2.22
CA LEU A 124 7.22 5.63 -2.82
C LEU A 124 7.46 7.13 -2.74
N PHE A 125 8.63 7.49 -2.20
CA PHE A 125 9.13 8.85 -2.13
C PHE A 125 10.10 9.07 -3.29
N TYR A 126 9.92 10.18 -4.00
CA TYR A 126 10.68 10.54 -5.19
C TYR A 126 11.39 11.88 -5.01
N ASP A 127 12.53 12.04 -5.68
CA ASP A 127 13.20 13.33 -5.86
C ASP A 127 12.60 14.13 -7.05
N ASP A 128 13.19 15.30 -7.32
CA ASP A 128 12.79 16.16 -8.44
C ASP A 128 13.09 15.55 -9.82
N ASP A 129 14.08 14.66 -9.89
CA ASP A 129 14.46 13.91 -11.09
C ASP A 129 13.60 12.64 -11.29
N LYS A 130 12.65 12.38 -10.38
CA LYS A 130 11.75 11.22 -10.34
C LYS A 130 12.46 9.90 -10.03
N ASN A 131 13.63 9.93 -9.40
CA ASN A 131 14.26 8.74 -8.83
C ASN A 131 13.59 8.39 -7.50
N GLU A 132 13.52 7.09 -7.21
CA GLU A 132 12.96 6.58 -5.96
C GLU A 132 14.00 6.72 -4.85
N VAL A 133 13.63 7.45 -3.80
CA VAL A 133 14.53 7.80 -2.68
C VAL A 133 14.33 6.86 -1.50
N SER A 134 13.08 6.58 -1.16
CA SER A 134 12.71 5.71 -0.05
C SER A 134 11.31 5.14 -0.23
N ARG A 135 10.98 4.09 0.52
CA ARG A 135 9.67 3.45 0.48
C ARG A 135 9.11 3.08 1.85
N ILE A 136 7.80 3.05 1.96
CA ILE A 136 7.10 2.34 3.05
C ILE A 136 6.26 1.25 2.40
N VAL A 137 6.39 0.02 2.86
CA VAL A 137 5.56 -1.11 2.40
C VAL A 137 4.62 -1.50 3.51
N ILE A 138 3.34 -1.61 3.16
CA ILE A 138 2.27 -2.03 4.06
C ILE A 138 1.62 -3.26 3.44
N ASN A 139 1.51 -4.35 4.21
CA ASN A 139 0.89 -5.57 3.71
C ASN A 139 0.06 -6.29 4.78
N PHE A 140 -0.96 -6.99 4.30
CA PHE A 140 -1.80 -7.91 5.05
C PHE A 140 -1.62 -9.30 4.47
N ASP A 141 -1.27 -10.29 5.29
CA ASP A 141 -1.13 -11.68 4.82
C ASP A 141 -2.47 -12.45 4.88
N LYS A 142 -2.44 -13.70 4.41
CA LYS A 142 -3.60 -14.61 4.42
C LYS A 142 -4.05 -15.03 5.82
N ASP A 143 -3.24 -14.78 6.84
CA ASP A 143 -3.61 -15.03 8.23
C ASP A 143 -4.22 -13.78 8.86
N GLY A 144 -4.25 -12.65 8.16
CA GLY A 144 -4.72 -11.35 8.64
C GLY A 144 -3.65 -10.55 9.39
N ASN A 145 -2.39 -10.99 9.42
CA ASN A 145 -1.33 -10.22 10.06
C ASN A 145 -1.02 -8.97 9.24
N TYR A 146 -0.87 -7.85 9.94
CA TYR A 146 -0.58 -6.54 9.38
C TYR A 146 0.90 -6.20 9.58
N PHE A 147 1.59 -5.85 8.50
CA PHE A 147 3.02 -5.56 8.49
C PHE A 147 3.30 -4.18 7.93
N VAL A 148 4.37 -3.57 8.45
CA VAL A 148 4.95 -2.32 7.94
C VAL A 148 6.45 -2.52 7.80
N ASN A 149 6.98 -2.33 6.58
CA ASN A 149 8.37 -2.61 6.22
C ASN A 149 8.82 -4.02 6.67
N GLY A 150 7.96 -5.02 6.46
CA GLY A 150 8.21 -6.42 6.82
C GLY A 150 8.12 -6.74 8.32
N LYS A 151 7.88 -5.75 9.19
CA LYS A 151 7.69 -5.97 10.64
C LYS A 151 6.22 -6.10 10.97
N ILE A 152 5.86 -7.13 11.71
CA ILE A 152 4.49 -7.30 12.21
C ILE A 152 4.13 -6.13 13.15
N ARG A 153 2.96 -5.54 12.92
CA ARG A 153 2.43 -4.41 13.70
C ARG A 153 1.07 -4.71 14.33
N GLY A 154 0.38 -5.74 13.86
CA GLY A 154 -0.92 -6.14 14.40
C GLY A 154 -1.58 -7.24 13.57
N LYS A 155 -2.89 -7.39 13.76
CA LYS A 155 -3.72 -8.38 13.06
C LYS A 155 -5.13 -7.81 12.85
N VAL A 156 -5.75 -8.13 11.71
CA VAL A 156 -7.13 -7.76 11.35
C VAL A 156 -8.09 -8.92 11.43
#